data_AF-A0A7Y9BM83-F1
#
_entry.id   AF-A0A7Y9BM83-F1
#
_cell.length_a   1.000
_cell.length_b   1.000
_cell.length_c   1.000
_cell.angle_alpha   90.00
_cell.angle_beta   90.00
_cell.angle_gamma   90.00
#
_symmetry.space_group_name_H-M   'P 1'
#
loop_
_entity.id
_entity.type
_entity.pdbx_description
1 polymer ?
#
loop_
_entity_poly.entity_id
_entity_poly.type
_entity_poly.pdbx_seq_one_letter_code
_entity_poly.pdbx_strand_id
1 'polypeptide(L)' 'MPIDTVERFLNALSPDHREKVRALPPTRQQELADAWERELEKDHDLDTLSELSPPAAEAEAARRVIESAGDRGDRGD' A
#
# COMPACT_ATOMS: atom_id res chain seq x y z
N MET A 1 -0.95 -16.08 15.41
CA MET A 1 -0.03 -15.05 14.90
C MET A 1 -0.87 -14.21 13.94
N PRO A 2 -1.33 -13.02 14.32
CA PRO A 2 -1.92 -12.14 13.31
C PRO A 2 -0.81 -11.87 12.29
N ILE A 3 -1.09 -12.15 11.03
CA ILE A 3 -0.15 -11.86 9.95
C ILE A 3 0.02 -10.35 9.97
N ASP A 4 1.23 -9.85 10.19
CA ASP A 4 1.50 -8.42 10.30
C ASP A 4 1.03 -7.77 8.99
N THR A 5 0.04 -6.87 9.07
CA THR A 5 -0.46 -6.14 7.89
C THR A 5 0.69 -5.51 7.11
N VAL A 6 1.72 -5.05 7.83
CA VAL A 6 2.96 -4.54 7.27
C VAL A 6 3.68 -5.56 6.40
N GLU A 7 3.82 -6.82 6.83
CA GLU A 7 4.48 -7.85 6.03
C GLU A 7 3.71 -8.12 4.73
N ARG A 8 2.38 -8.14 4.80
CA ARG A 8 1.52 -8.38 3.64
C ARG A 8 1.58 -7.21 2.65
N PHE A 9 1.53 -5.97 3.16
CA PHE A 9 1.73 -4.76 2.38
C PHE A 9 3.12 -4.75 1.71
N LEU A 10 4.17 -5.05 2.46
CA LEU A 10 5.53 -5.14 1.91
C LEU A 10 5.62 -6.21 0.81
N ASN A 11 4.92 -7.34 0.96
CA ASN A 11 4.90 -8.39 -0.05
C ASN A 11 4.20 -7.94 -1.34
N ALA A 12 3.10 -7.21 -1.22
CA ALA A 12 2.36 -6.62 -2.34
C ALA A 12 3.15 -5.54 -3.09
N LEU A 13 4.11 -4.90 -2.41
CA LEU A 13 4.97 -3.90 -3.04
C LEU A 13 6.03 -4.52 -3.96
N SER A 14 6.29 -3.79 -5.05
CA SER A 14 7.48 -3.98 -5.88
C SER A 14 8.77 -3.85 -5.06
N PRO A 15 9.86 -4.56 -5.43
CA PRO A 15 11.10 -4.58 -4.64
C PRO A 15 11.69 -3.20 -4.36
N ASP A 16 11.64 -2.28 -5.32
CA ASP A 16 12.11 -0.89 -5.17
C ASP A 16 11.32 -0.11 -4.11
N HIS A 17 9.99 -0.22 -4.14
CA HIS A 17 9.11 0.42 -3.16
C HIS A 17 9.20 -0.24 -1.79
N ARG A 18 9.38 -1.55 -1.73
CA ARG A 18 9.58 -2.31 -0.49
C ARG A 18 10.80 -1.79 0.26
N GLU A 19 11.94 -1.56 -0.41
CA GLU A 19 13.12 -1.00 0.25
C GLU A 19 12.86 0.40 0.80
N LYS A 20 12.17 1.28 0.04
CA LYS A 20 11.81 2.62 0.51
C LYS A 20 10.95 2.57 1.78
N VAL A 21 9.92 1.72 1.80
CA VAL A 21 9.06 1.57 2.98
C VAL A 21 9.82 0.95 4.15
N ARG A 22 10.69 -0.05 3.92
CA ARG A 22 11.52 -0.65 4.98
C ARG A 22 12.52 0.32 5.60
N ALA A 23 12.94 1.35 4.85
CA ALA A 23 13.79 2.42 5.36
C ALA A 23 13.03 3.44 6.24
N LEU A 24 11.70 3.46 6.21
CA LEU A 24 10.87 4.32 7.06
C LEU A 24 10.78 3.78 8.50
N PRO A 25 10.49 4.63 9.50
CA PRO A 25 10.26 4.16 10.86
C PRO A 25 9.05 3.22 10.94
N PRO A 26 9.01 2.28 11.90
CA PRO A 26 7.98 1.24 12.00
C PRO A 26 6.57 1.83 12.11
N THR A 27 6.41 2.97 12.78
CA THR A 27 5.14 3.70 12.86
C THR A 27 4.63 4.12 11.49
N ARG A 28 5.52 4.61 10.60
CA ARG A 28 5.17 4.99 9.22
C ARG A 28 4.82 3.77 8.37
N GLN A 29 5.56 2.67 8.54
CA GLN A 29 5.26 1.42 7.84
C GLN A 29 3.85 0.94 8.19
N GLN A 30 3.49 1.00 9.47
CA GLN A 30 2.16 0.64 9.94
C GLN A 30 1.06 1.56 9.40
N GLU A 31 1.28 2.88 9.37
CA GLU A 31 0.32 3.83 8.79
C GLU A 31 0.06 3.56 7.31
N LEU A 32 1.12 3.27 6.53
CA LEU A 32 0.98 2.93 5.11
C LEU A 32 0.26 1.59 4.92
N ALA A 33 0.57 0.61 5.76
CA ALA A 33 -0.07 -0.70 5.73
C ALA A 33 -1.57 -0.62 6.09
N ASP A 34 -1.95 0.20 7.08
CA ASP A 34 -3.35 0.46 7.46
C ASP A 34 -4.11 1.21 6.35
N ALA A 35 -3.46 2.19 5.71
CA ALA A 35 -4.02 2.89 4.57
C ALA A 35 -4.26 1.96 3.37
N TRP A 36 -3.35 1.01 3.15
CA TRP A 36 -3.48 -0.01 2.11
C TRP A 36 -4.63 -0.98 2.37
N GLU A 37 -4.77 -1.51 3.59
CA GLU A 37 -5.94 -2.34 3.93
C GLU A 37 -7.24 -1.58 3.75
N ARG A 38 -7.32 -0.32 4.17
CA ARG A 38 -8.53 0.50 3.98
C ARG A 38 -8.86 0.74 2.51
N GLU A 39 -7.85 0.93 1.66
CA GLU A 39 -8.06 1.03 0.21
C GLU A 39 -8.60 -0.29 -0.34
N LEU A 40 -8.04 -1.43 0.07
CA LEU A 40 -8.54 -2.75 -0.32
C LEU A 40 -9.99 -3.00 0.15
N GLU A 41 -10.32 -2.65 1.39
CA GLU A 41 -11.67 -2.79 1.93
C GLU A 41 -12.68 -1.85 1.26
N LYS A 42 -12.28 -0.61 0.94
CA LYS A 42 -13.16 0.35 0.25
C LYS A 42 -13.45 -0.02 -1.19
N ASP A 43 -12.46 -0.54 -1.92
CA ASP A 43 -12.64 -0.95 -3.31
C ASP A 43 -13.34 -2.32 -3.44
N HIS A 44 -13.58 -3.05 -2.34
CA HIS A 44 -14.48 -4.20 -2.37
C HIS A 44 -15.96 -3.80 -2.54
N ASP A 45 -16.30 -2.53 -2.30
CA ASP A 45 -17.66 -1.96 -2.44
C ASP A 45 -17.88 -1.29 -3.83
N LEU A 46 -16.79 -0.94 -4.52
CA LEU A 46 -16.78 -0.37 -5.88
C LEU A 46 -16.08 -1.37 -6.80
N ASP A 47 -16.82 -1.99 -7.73
CA ASP A 47 -16.46 -3.13 -8.59
C ASP A 47 -15.18 -2.99 -9.49
N THR A 48 -14.25 -2.09 -9.19
CA THR A 48 -13.09 -1.75 -10.02
C THR A 48 -11.84 -2.59 -9.80
N LEU A 49 -11.54 -3.05 -8.57
CA LEU A 49 -10.41 -3.96 -8.32
C LEU A 49 -10.78 -5.46 -8.38
N SER A 50 -12.07 -5.79 -8.39
CA SER A 50 -12.57 -7.19 -8.44
C SER A 50 -12.26 -7.91 -9.75
N GLU A 51 -12.10 -7.16 -10.86
CA GLU A 51 -11.69 -7.71 -12.16
C GLU A 51 -10.20 -8.12 -12.20
N LEU A 52 -9.40 -7.65 -11.23
CA LEU A 52 -8.01 -8.05 -11.06
C LEU A 52 -7.92 -9.32 -10.22
N SER A 53 -6.93 -10.15 -10.51
CA SER A 53 -6.58 -11.23 -9.59
C SER A 53 -6.19 -10.65 -8.23
N PRO A 54 -6.50 -11.32 -7.09
CA PRO A 54 -6.19 -10.85 -5.74
C PRO A 54 -4.78 -10.25 -5.57
N PRO A 55 -3.68 -10.86 -6.07
CA PRO A 55 -2.34 -10.28 -5.94
C PRO A 55 -2.12 -8.99 -6.75
N ALA A 56 -2.86 -8.79 -7.85
CA ALA A 56 -2.75 -7.59 -8.68
C ALA A 56 -3.50 -6.40 -8.04
N ALA A 57 -4.67 -6.66 -7.43
CA ALA A 57 -5.38 -5.64 -6.65
C ALA A 57 -4.55 -5.15 -5.45
N GLU A 58 -3.91 -6.08 -4.74
CA GLU A 58 -2.99 -5.79 -3.63
C GLU A 58 -1.83 -4.89 -4.07
N ALA A 59 -1.19 -5.20 -5.20
CA ALA A 59 -0.07 -4.42 -5.73
C ALA A 59 -0.46 -3.00 -6.17
N GLU A 60 -1.61 -2.85 -6.83
CA GLU A 60 -2.11 -1.54 -7.28
C GLU A 60 -2.48 -0.64 -6.10
N ALA A 61 -3.22 -1.18 -5.12
CA ALA A 61 -3.55 -0.45 -3.90
C ALA A 61 -2.27 -0.01 -3.17
N ALA A 62 -1.27 -0.89 -3.08
CA ALA A 62 -0.03 -0.59 -2.38
C ALA A 62 0.76 0.53 -3.07
N ARG A 63 0.75 0.53 -4.41
CA ARG A 63 1.35 1.59 -5.23
C ARG A 63 0.63 2.93 -5.01
N ARG A 64 -0.71 2.95 -5.06
CA ARG A 64 -1.53 4.15 -4.81
C ARG A 64 -1.27 4.79 -3.46
N VAL A 65 -1.12 3.99 -2.41
CA VAL A 65 -0.82 4.49 -1.06
C VAL A 65 0.55 5.15 -1.01
N ILE A 66 1.55 4.57 -1.66
CA ILE A 66 2.89 5.18 -1.75
C ILE A 66 2.87 6.45 -2.60
N GLU A 67 2.19 6.45 -3.75
CA GLU A 67 2.04 7.64 -4.59
C GLU A 67 1.33 8.76 -3.81
N SER A 68 0.26 8.44 -3.06
CA SER A 68 -0.47 9.40 -2.22
C SER A 68 0.34 9.88 -1.00
N ALA A 69 1.26 9.05 -0.49
CA ALA A 69 2.17 9.42 0.58
C ALA A 69 3.37 10.24 0.09
N GLY A 70 3.82 10.03 -1.15
CA GLY A 70 4.93 10.73 -1.81
C GLY A 70 4.52 12.06 -2.43
N ASP A 71 3.33 12.16 -3.02
CA ASP A 71 2.79 13.37 -3.68
C ASP A 71 2.63 14.56 -2.71
N ARG A 72 2.44 14.28 -1.41
CA ARG A 72 2.41 15.35 -0.40
C ARG A 72 3.76 16.09 -0.18
N GLY A 73 4.85 15.63 -0.80
CA GLY A 73 6.18 16.23 -0.72
C GLY A 73 6.65 17.00 -1.97
N ASP A 74 5.96 16.91 -3.11
CA ASP A 74 6.43 17.43 -4.40
C ASP A 74 5.40 18.36 -5.05
N ARG A 75 5.02 19.43 -4.34
CA ARG A 75 4.38 20.60 -4.95
C ARG A 75 5.18 21.83 -4.57
N GLY A 76 6.35 21.95 -5.19
CA GLY A 76 7.26 23.08 -5.03
C GLY A 76 8.17 23.21 -6.25
N ASP A 77 7.65 23.82 -7.32
CA ASP A 77 8.41 24.66 -8.24
C ASP A 77 7.56 25.93 -8.50
#